data_AF-A0A259KBY0-F1
#
_entry.id   AF-A0A259KBY0-F1
#
_cell.length_a   1.000
_cell.length_b   1.000
_cell.length_c   1.000
_cell.angle_alpha   90.00
_cell.angle_beta   90.00
_cell.angle_gamma   90.00
#
_symmetry.space_group_name_H-M   'P 1'
#
loop_
_entity.id
_entity.type
_entity.pdbx_description
1 polymer ?
#
loop_
_entity_poly.entity_id
_entity_poly.type
_entity_poly.pdbx_seq_one_letter_code
_entity_poly.pdbx_strand_id
1 'polypeptide(L)'
;MIRHAFARRMFARRECAGPIRAGFASGPVPAVPLLLAFALLLGAPGGGAHAQPPAPNPPPKAVAEPWPSTARCRSGEVLARDYNRCLYEAISVSEKVMGAALANAVAVIEARADLLPSQRNRWRVLLDEAQIRFGMYRNFDCQSVAPFEGPRGIGNFEQRALCLIANNERRAEDLRRRYGEVPPPAAPAPLVAVENIGTRPATWLTAVAPPLD
;
A
#
# COMPACT_ATOMS: atom_id res chain seq x y z
N MET A 1 12.17 36.53 -17.50
CA MET A 1 11.92 36.54 -16.04
C MET A 1 10.43 36.68 -15.84
N ILE A 2 9.74 35.64 -15.34
CA ILE A 2 8.38 35.63 -14.75
C ILE A 2 8.03 34.14 -14.55
N ARG A 3 7.85 33.71 -13.28
CA ARG A 3 6.97 32.62 -12.78
C ARG A 3 7.47 32.07 -11.43
N HIS A 4 7.29 32.86 -10.37
CA HIS A 4 7.25 32.35 -8.99
C HIS A 4 6.10 33.03 -8.26
N ALA A 5 4.86 32.56 -8.48
CA ALA A 5 3.70 32.98 -7.70
C ALA A 5 2.53 32.01 -7.91
N PHE A 6 2.55 30.82 -7.32
CA PHE A 6 1.30 30.04 -7.17
C PHE A 6 1.26 29.04 -6.00
N ALA A 7 2.15 29.14 -5.01
CA ALA A 7 2.20 28.15 -3.92
C ALA A 7 2.23 28.78 -2.52
N ARG A 8 1.35 29.75 -2.25
CA ARG A 8 1.06 30.23 -0.89
C ARG A 8 -0.36 30.79 -0.79
N ARG A 9 -1.37 29.93 -0.69
CA ARG A 9 -2.72 30.25 -0.16
C ARG A 9 -3.61 29.00 -0.23
N MET A 10 -3.48 28.07 0.70
CA MET A 10 -4.54 27.05 0.96
C MET A 10 -4.48 26.41 2.36
N PHE A 11 -3.76 26.99 3.32
CA PHE A 11 -3.78 26.52 4.71
C PHE A 11 -4.01 27.69 5.67
N ALA A 12 -5.25 28.20 5.69
CA ALA A 12 -5.76 28.96 6.81
C ALA A 12 -7.29 28.88 6.80
N ARG A 13 -7.86 28.42 7.92
CA ARG A 13 -9.28 28.26 8.24
C ARG A 13 -9.93 26.94 7.79
N ARG A 14 -9.83 25.93 8.66
CA ARG A 14 -11.00 25.13 9.03
C ARG A 14 -11.11 25.13 10.55
N GLU A 15 -12.24 25.66 10.99
CA GLU A 15 -12.67 25.78 12.38
C GLU A 15 -12.92 24.39 12.95
N CYS A 16 -12.64 24.25 14.25
CA CYS A 16 -12.89 23.04 15.03
C CYS A 16 -14.40 22.77 15.11
N ALA A 17 -14.88 21.73 14.44
CA ALA A 17 -16.20 21.17 14.70
C ALA A 17 -16.12 20.25 15.94
N GLY A 18 -17.02 20.49 16.91
CA GLY A 18 -17.05 19.85 18.21
C GLY A 18 -17.41 18.35 18.23
N PRO A 19 -17.51 17.75 19.43
CA PRO A 19 -17.62 16.31 19.59
C PRO A 19 -19.01 15.78 19.20
N ILE A 20 -19.03 14.77 18.32
CA ILE A 20 -20.22 13.99 17.99
C ILE A 20 -20.52 13.06 19.18
N ARG A 21 -21.65 13.29 19.85
CA ARG A 21 -22.25 12.35 20.80
C ARG A 21 -22.78 11.12 20.04
N ALA A 22 -22.10 9.99 20.17
CA ALA A 22 -22.67 8.70 19.80
C ALA A 22 -23.61 8.23 20.92
N GLY A 23 -24.92 8.26 20.68
CA GLY A 23 -25.91 7.64 21.55
C GLY A 23 -25.84 6.13 21.43
N PHE A 24 -25.46 5.44 22.51
CA PHE A 24 -25.61 4.00 22.63
C PHE A 24 -27.09 3.68 22.86
N ALA A 25 -27.71 2.99 21.90
CA ALA A 25 -29.02 2.38 22.10
C ALA A 25 -28.82 0.99 22.69
N SER A 26 -29.18 0.85 23.96
CA SER A 26 -29.19 -0.41 24.71
C SER A 26 -30.38 -1.27 24.25
N GLY A 27 -30.13 -2.26 23.40
CA GLY A 27 -31.11 -3.29 23.05
C GLY A 27 -30.98 -4.52 23.97
N PRO A 28 -32.10 -5.15 24.39
CA PRO A 28 -32.06 -6.30 25.29
C PRO A 28 -31.59 -7.57 24.57
N VAL A 29 -30.64 -8.27 25.19
CA VAL A 29 -30.13 -9.59 24.78
C VAL A 29 -31.15 -10.65 25.22
N PRO A 30 -31.69 -11.51 24.34
CA PRO A 30 -32.49 -12.65 24.78
C PRO A 30 -31.58 -13.73 25.37
N ALA A 31 -31.84 -14.04 26.64
CA ALA A 31 -31.24 -15.16 27.36
C ALA A 31 -31.66 -16.50 26.73
N VAL A 32 -30.68 -17.28 26.29
CA VAL A 32 -30.89 -18.68 25.87
C VAL A 32 -30.83 -19.56 27.12
N PRO A 33 -31.84 -20.41 27.39
CA PRO A 33 -31.89 -21.21 28.60
C PRO A 33 -30.93 -22.41 28.52
N LEU A 34 -30.17 -22.57 29.61
CA LEU A 34 -29.34 -23.73 29.92
C LEU A 34 -30.27 -24.94 30.15
N LEU A 35 -30.40 -25.82 29.17
CA LEU A 35 -31.13 -27.08 29.32
C LEU A 35 -30.17 -28.22 29.68
N LEU A 36 -30.40 -28.72 30.89
CA LEU A 36 -29.89 -29.96 31.45
C LEU A 36 -30.02 -31.14 30.48
N ALA A 37 -28.93 -31.90 30.33
CA ALA A 37 -28.99 -33.32 30.02
C ALA A 37 -28.08 -34.07 31.00
N PHE A 38 -28.63 -34.29 32.19
CA PHE A 38 -28.12 -35.22 33.20
C PHE A 38 -28.81 -36.56 32.91
N ALA A 39 -28.17 -37.46 32.18
CA ALA A 39 -28.64 -38.82 32.01
C ALA A 39 -27.50 -39.76 31.61
N LEU A 40 -27.45 -40.92 32.28
CA LEU A 40 -26.69 -42.14 31.99
C LEU A 40 -25.32 -42.29 32.68
N LEU A 41 -25.39 -42.34 34.02
CA LEU A 41 -24.62 -43.29 34.81
C LEU A 41 -25.42 -44.60 34.90
N LEU A 42 -24.89 -45.72 34.38
CA LEU A 42 -24.87 -47.07 35.02
C LEU A 42 -24.50 -48.20 34.02
N GLY A 43 -23.40 -48.91 34.32
CA GLY A 43 -23.17 -50.34 33.97
C GLY A 43 -22.06 -50.61 32.93
N ALA A 44 -20.77 -50.77 33.29
CA ALA A 44 -20.09 -51.97 33.81
C ALA A 44 -18.99 -52.44 32.80
N PRO A 45 -18.15 -53.45 33.08
CA PRO A 45 -16.87 -53.38 33.78
C PRO A 45 -15.64 -53.78 32.91
N GLY A 46 -14.44 -53.49 33.41
CA GLY A 46 -13.26 -54.34 33.17
C GLY A 46 -12.61 -54.32 31.79
N GLY A 47 -11.71 -53.36 31.57
CA GLY A 47 -10.72 -53.42 30.50
C GLY A 47 -9.65 -52.37 30.76
N GLY A 48 -8.58 -52.76 31.45
CA GLY A 48 -7.42 -51.91 31.73
C GLY A 48 -6.70 -51.52 30.44
N ALA A 49 -7.22 -50.52 29.73
CA ALA A 49 -6.49 -49.80 28.72
C ALA A 49 -5.43 -48.96 29.45
N HIS A 50 -4.16 -49.28 29.23
CA HIS A 50 -3.05 -48.43 29.63
C HIS A 50 -3.34 -47.00 29.15
N ALA A 51 -3.53 -46.09 30.10
CA ALA A 51 -3.66 -44.66 29.82
C ALA A 51 -2.36 -44.20 29.15
N GLN A 52 -2.42 -44.02 27.84
CA GLN A 52 -1.32 -43.49 27.06
C GLN A 52 -1.05 -42.06 27.57
N PRO A 53 0.19 -41.72 27.97
CA PRO A 53 0.50 -40.37 28.41
C PRO A 53 0.13 -39.38 27.30
N PRO A 54 -0.38 -38.18 27.65
CA PRO A 54 -0.73 -37.18 26.66
C PRO A 54 0.48 -36.93 25.77
N ALA A 55 0.27 -36.97 24.45
CA ALA A 55 1.31 -36.72 23.49
C ALA A 55 2.02 -35.39 23.82
N PRO A 56 3.36 -35.32 23.72
CA PRO A 56 4.07 -34.06 23.93
C PRO A 56 3.49 -33.01 22.99
N ASN A 57 3.20 -31.83 23.54
CA ASN A 57 2.72 -30.70 22.74
C ASN A 57 3.64 -30.54 21.52
N PRO A 58 3.09 -30.39 20.30
CA PRO A 58 3.91 -30.12 19.14
C PRO A 58 4.77 -28.89 19.45
N PRO A 59 6.05 -28.87 19.02
CA PRO A 59 6.88 -27.69 19.19
C PRO A 59 6.14 -26.48 18.63
N PRO A 60 6.21 -25.30 19.28
CA PRO A 60 5.55 -24.11 18.76
C PRO A 60 5.98 -23.95 17.31
N LYS A 61 5.00 -23.98 16.39
CA LYS A 61 5.28 -23.68 14.98
C LYS A 61 5.95 -22.33 14.96
N ALA A 62 7.11 -22.22 14.31
CA ALA A 62 7.78 -20.95 14.10
C ALA A 62 6.75 -19.98 13.51
N VAL A 63 6.29 -19.03 14.32
CA VAL A 63 5.36 -18.00 13.87
C VAL A 63 6.20 -17.15 12.92
N ALA A 64 5.81 -17.11 11.65
CA ALA A 64 6.44 -16.22 10.69
C ALA A 64 6.39 -14.81 11.27
N GLU A 65 7.56 -14.18 11.42
CA GLU A 65 7.60 -12.81 11.94
C GLU A 65 6.73 -11.92 11.04
N PRO A 66 5.82 -11.11 11.61
CA PRO A 66 4.90 -10.27 10.84
C PRO A 66 5.64 -9.35 9.85
N TRP A 67 6.83 -8.94 10.23
CA TRP A 67 7.78 -8.22 9.38
C TRP A 67 9.15 -8.86 9.57
N PRO A 68 9.81 -9.32 8.48
CA PRO A 68 11.15 -9.87 8.60
C PRO A 68 12.08 -8.80 9.16
N SER A 69 12.96 -9.18 10.10
CA SER A 69 14.03 -8.28 10.54
C SER A 69 14.73 -7.68 9.32
N THR A 70 14.81 -6.35 9.28
CA THR A 70 15.34 -5.65 8.11
C THR A 70 16.80 -6.04 7.95
N ALA A 71 17.21 -6.50 6.77
CA ALA A 71 18.57 -6.98 6.52
C ALA A 71 19.67 -5.95 6.87
N ARG A 72 19.31 -4.66 7.01
CA ARG A 72 20.23 -3.57 7.39
C ARG A 72 20.39 -3.37 8.90
N CYS A 73 19.37 -3.65 9.70
CA CYS A 73 19.39 -3.43 11.14
C CYS A 73 18.91 -4.71 11.83
N ARG A 74 19.84 -5.60 12.15
CA ARG A 74 19.57 -6.80 12.95
C ARG A 74 19.95 -6.56 14.41
N SER A 75 18.99 -6.85 15.29
CA SER A 75 19.23 -6.87 16.74
C SER A 75 20.34 -7.86 17.05
N GLY A 76 21.30 -7.46 17.88
CA GLY A 76 22.49 -8.26 18.23
C GLY A 76 23.68 -8.15 17.25
N GLU A 77 23.47 -7.68 16.01
CA GLU A 77 24.57 -7.35 15.08
C GLU A 77 25.02 -5.89 15.22
N VAL A 78 24.08 -5.00 15.54
CA VAL A 78 24.35 -3.60 15.86
C VAL A 78 24.48 -3.46 17.38
N LEU A 79 25.43 -2.65 17.85
CA LEU A 79 25.53 -2.29 19.26
C LEU A 79 24.18 -1.74 19.74
N ALA A 80 23.69 -2.19 20.90
CA ALA A 80 22.36 -1.82 21.41
C ALA A 80 22.12 -0.30 21.43
N ARG A 81 23.17 0.50 21.73
CA ARG A 81 23.11 1.97 21.71
C ARG A 81 22.84 2.57 20.33
N ASP A 82 23.31 1.90 19.27
CA ASP A 82 23.28 2.38 17.89
C ASP A 82 22.08 1.80 17.12
N TYR A 83 21.38 0.82 17.68
CA TYR A 83 20.28 0.13 17.03
C TYR A 83 19.11 1.06 16.67
N ASN A 84 18.67 1.91 17.59
CA ASN A 84 17.60 2.88 17.30
C ASN A 84 18.00 3.87 16.20
N ARG A 85 19.27 4.28 16.18
CA ARG A 85 19.81 5.13 15.11
C ARG A 85 19.78 4.40 13.77
N CYS A 86 20.21 3.14 13.73
CA CYS A 86 20.12 2.29 12.54
C CYS A 86 18.68 2.25 12.01
N LEU A 87 17.69 2.02 12.89
CA LEU A 87 16.28 1.98 12.51
C LEU A 87 15.79 3.30 11.90
N TYR A 88 16.14 4.45 12.49
CA TYR A 88 15.79 5.76 11.90
C TYR A 88 16.40 5.95 10.51
N GLU A 89 17.68 5.60 10.34
CA GLU A 89 18.36 5.67 9.05
C GLU A 89 17.70 4.72 8.04
N ALA A 90 17.39 3.49 8.44
CA ALA A 90 16.71 2.51 7.60
C ALA A 90 15.31 2.95 7.16
N ILE A 91 14.52 3.59 8.04
CA ILE A 91 13.25 4.21 7.66
C ILE A 91 13.48 5.24 6.55
N SER A 92 14.41 6.19 6.76
CA SER A 92 14.70 7.25 5.78
C SER A 92 15.16 6.67 4.44
N VAL A 93 16.04 5.67 4.46
CA VAL A 93 16.50 5.01 3.22
C VAL A 93 15.34 4.31 2.53
N SER A 94 14.50 3.57 3.26
CA SER A 94 13.34 2.87 2.67
C SER A 94 12.35 3.83 2.00
N GLU A 95 12.13 5.01 2.59
CA GLU A 95 11.27 6.05 2.01
C GLU A 95 11.87 6.63 0.73
N LYS A 96 13.18 6.92 0.72
CA LYS A 96 13.89 7.39 -0.47
C LYS A 96 13.85 6.37 -1.60
N VAL A 97 14.07 5.09 -1.28
CA VAL A 97 14.03 3.99 -2.26
C VAL A 97 12.63 3.83 -2.85
N MET A 98 11.58 3.89 -2.02
CA MET A 98 10.20 3.88 -2.50
C MET A 98 9.88 5.11 -3.37
N GLY A 99 10.31 6.29 -2.95
CA GLY A 99 10.13 7.53 -3.73
C GLY A 99 10.82 7.47 -5.09
N ALA A 100 12.03 6.91 -5.15
CA ALA A 100 12.75 6.69 -6.41
C ALA A 100 12.02 5.70 -7.32
N ALA A 101 11.48 4.60 -6.77
CA ALA A 101 10.68 3.64 -7.54
C ALA A 101 9.40 4.27 -8.10
N LEU A 102 8.75 5.16 -7.34
CA LEU A 102 7.58 5.92 -7.82
C LEU A 102 7.94 6.90 -8.94
N ALA A 103 9.04 7.65 -8.78
CA ALA A 103 9.51 8.57 -9.81
C ALA A 103 9.85 7.82 -11.11
N ASN A 104 10.49 6.65 -11.01
CA ASN A 104 10.73 5.76 -12.14
C ASN A 104 9.42 5.30 -12.79
N ALA A 105 8.43 4.87 -12.01
CA ALA A 105 7.12 4.48 -12.54
C ALA A 105 6.44 5.62 -13.33
N VAL A 106 6.53 6.86 -12.83
CA VAL A 106 6.04 8.04 -13.57
C VAL A 106 6.81 8.23 -14.87
N ALA A 107 8.14 8.11 -14.86
CA ALA A 107 8.95 8.23 -16.07
C ALA A 107 8.60 7.15 -17.11
N VAL A 108 8.38 5.91 -16.69
CA VAL A 108 7.90 4.82 -17.56
C VAL A 108 6.57 5.18 -18.20
N ILE A 109 5.61 5.70 -17.42
CA ILE A 109 4.30 6.12 -17.96
C ILE A 109 4.49 7.20 -19.03
N GLU A 110 5.30 8.23 -18.75
CA GLU A 110 5.54 9.34 -19.68
C GLU A 110 6.25 8.90 -20.98
N ALA A 111 7.12 7.89 -20.90
CA ALA A 111 7.83 7.34 -22.05
C ALA A 111 6.95 6.51 -23.02
N ARG A 112 5.69 6.20 -22.65
CA ARG A 112 4.76 5.41 -23.48
C ARG A 112 4.25 6.20 -24.68
N ALA A 113 4.99 6.14 -25.78
CA ALA A 113 4.67 6.79 -27.06
C ALA A 113 3.44 6.19 -27.75
N ASP A 114 3.06 4.96 -27.41
CA ASP A 114 1.87 4.26 -27.90
C ASP A 114 0.55 4.80 -27.32
N LEU A 115 0.62 5.60 -26.26
CA LEU A 115 -0.55 6.17 -25.60
C LEU A 115 -0.77 7.63 -26.01
N LEU A 116 -2.04 8.05 -26.00
CA LEU A 116 -2.38 9.47 -26.11
C LEU A 116 -1.94 10.23 -24.85
N PRO A 117 -1.59 11.53 -24.94
CA PRO A 117 -1.20 12.33 -23.77
C PRO A 117 -2.25 12.32 -22.64
N SER A 118 -3.54 12.34 -22.99
CA SER A 118 -4.64 12.28 -22.01
C SER A 118 -4.69 10.95 -21.25
N GLN A 119 -4.35 9.84 -21.92
CA GLN A 119 -4.30 8.50 -21.30
C GLN A 119 -3.13 8.41 -20.31
N ARG A 120 -1.93 8.87 -20.71
CA ARG A 120 -0.77 8.94 -19.80
C ARG A 120 -1.06 9.79 -18.57
N ASN A 121 -1.64 10.97 -18.77
CA ASN A 121 -2.01 11.85 -17.66
C ASN A 121 -3.01 11.20 -16.71
N ARG A 122 -4.06 10.55 -17.23
CA ARG A 122 -5.04 9.83 -16.40
C ARG A 122 -4.37 8.73 -15.59
N TRP A 123 -3.49 7.93 -16.21
CA TRP A 123 -2.76 6.88 -15.50
C TRP A 123 -1.87 7.45 -14.39
N ARG A 124 -1.11 8.51 -14.67
CA ARG A 124 -0.26 9.18 -13.68
C ARG A 124 -1.06 9.69 -12.48
N VAL A 125 -2.21 10.33 -12.71
CA VAL A 125 -3.10 10.81 -11.63
C VAL A 125 -3.57 9.64 -10.76
N LEU A 126 -4.00 8.53 -11.38
CA LEU A 126 -4.42 7.35 -10.62
C LEU A 126 -3.29 6.69 -9.83
N LEU A 127 -2.05 6.70 -10.37
CA LEU A 127 -0.87 6.22 -9.64
C LEU A 127 -0.57 7.11 -8.42
N ASP A 128 -0.66 8.42 -8.57
CA ASP A 128 -0.46 9.38 -7.48
C ASP A 128 -1.50 9.18 -6.38
N GLU A 129 -2.79 9.09 -6.74
CA GLU A 129 -3.84 8.83 -5.75
C GLU A 129 -3.65 7.48 -5.04
N ALA A 130 -3.24 6.43 -5.76
CA ALA A 130 -2.94 5.14 -5.16
C ALA A 130 -1.78 5.24 -4.16
N GLN A 131 -0.76 6.06 -4.45
CA GLN A 131 0.36 6.29 -3.55
C GLN A 131 -0.06 7.06 -2.29
N ILE A 132 -0.95 8.05 -2.42
CA ILE A 132 -1.51 8.78 -1.26
C ILE A 132 -2.26 7.81 -0.34
N ARG A 133 -3.14 6.97 -0.91
CA ARG A 133 -3.91 5.97 -0.14
C ARG A 133 -3.00 4.93 0.52
N PHE A 134 -1.94 4.49 -0.17
CA PHE A 134 -0.91 3.63 0.41
C PHE A 134 -0.25 4.29 1.62
N GLY A 135 0.15 5.56 1.52
CA GLY A 135 0.76 6.29 2.62
C GLY A 135 -0.14 6.38 3.85
N MET A 136 -1.44 6.64 3.64
CA MET A 136 -2.44 6.63 4.72
C MET A 136 -2.55 5.25 5.37
N TYR A 137 -2.77 4.19 4.58
CA TYR A 137 -2.84 2.82 5.07
C TYR A 137 -1.61 2.45 5.89
N ARG A 138 -0.41 2.59 5.31
CA ARG A 138 0.87 2.29 5.97
C ARG A 138 1.00 2.99 7.30
N ASN A 139 0.63 4.28 7.36
CA ASN A 139 0.77 5.05 8.59
C ASN A 139 -0.19 4.56 9.68
N PHE A 140 -1.46 4.27 9.33
CA PHE A 140 -2.42 3.72 10.30
C PHE A 140 -2.01 2.33 10.79
N ASP A 141 -1.61 1.47 9.86
CA ASP A 141 -1.17 0.10 10.15
C ASP A 141 0.03 0.10 11.10
N CYS A 142 1.09 0.83 10.76
CA CYS A 142 2.32 0.83 11.55
C CYS A 142 2.24 1.63 12.87
N GLN A 143 1.30 2.56 13.02
CA GLN A 143 1.11 3.31 14.27
C GLN A 143 0.15 2.61 15.22
N SER A 144 -0.93 2.03 14.68
CA SER A 144 -2.05 1.57 15.49
C SER A 144 -2.17 0.06 15.57
N VAL A 145 -1.67 -0.68 14.58
CA VAL A 145 -1.83 -2.14 14.50
C VAL A 145 -0.53 -2.85 14.86
N ALA A 146 0.61 -2.38 14.33
CA ALA A 146 1.91 -3.01 14.55
C ALA A 146 2.24 -3.32 16.03
N PRO A 147 1.96 -2.43 17.03
CA PRO A 147 2.21 -2.75 18.44
C PRO A 147 1.51 -4.01 18.98
N PHE A 148 0.43 -4.45 18.32
CA PHE A 148 -0.38 -5.59 18.73
C PHE A 148 -0.04 -6.88 17.97
N GLU A 149 0.38 -6.75 16.71
CA GLU A 149 0.74 -7.88 15.85
C GLU A 149 2.22 -8.27 15.94
N GLY A 150 3.07 -7.31 16.34
CA GLY A 150 4.51 -7.47 16.33
C GLY A 150 5.05 -8.53 17.30
N PRO A 151 6.31 -8.95 17.10
CA PRO A 151 7.01 -9.81 18.05
C PRO A 151 6.92 -9.25 19.48
N ARG A 152 6.64 -10.13 20.45
CA ARG A 152 6.64 -9.75 21.86
C ARG A 152 8.08 -9.59 22.35
N GLY A 153 8.29 -8.70 23.33
CA GLY A 153 9.60 -8.45 23.92
C GLY A 153 10.43 -7.37 23.22
N ILE A 154 9.93 -6.78 22.13
CA ILE A 154 10.52 -5.59 21.51
C ILE A 154 9.64 -4.35 21.72
N GLY A 155 10.27 -3.18 21.79
CA GLY A 155 9.58 -1.92 22.08
C GLY A 155 8.66 -1.45 20.94
N ASN A 156 7.65 -0.64 21.27
CA ASN A 156 6.70 -0.09 20.28
C ASN A 156 7.38 0.66 19.13
N PHE A 157 8.49 1.36 19.42
CA PHE A 157 9.28 2.04 18.40
C PHE A 157 9.84 1.06 17.37
N GLU A 158 10.43 -0.03 17.84
CA GLU A 158 11.02 -1.06 16.98
C GLU A 158 9.95 -1.74 16.12
N GLN A 159 8.82 -2.14 16.71
CA GLN A 159 7.71 -2.72 15.98
C GLN A 159 7.21 -1.80 14.87
N ARG A 160 7.02 -0.50 15.19
CA ARG A 160 6.63 0.51 14.21
C ARG A 160 7.67 0.71 13.11
N ALA A 161 8.95 0.76 13.47
CA ALA A 161 10.05 0.95 12.54
C ALA A 161 10.11 -0.20 11.52
N LEU A 162 10.06 -1.45 12.01
CA LEU A 162 10.06 -2.65 11.17
C LEU A 162 8.87 -2.67 10.21
N CYS A 163 7.67 -2.35 10.71
CA CYS A 163 6.47 -2.24 9.87
C CYS A 163 6.63 -1.19 8.76
N LEU A 164 7.16 0.00 9.07
CA LEU A 164 7.35 1.08 8.10
C LEU A 164 8.33 0.66 6.99
N ILE A 165 9.48 0.08 7.39
CA ILE A 165 10.51 -0.35 6.46
C ILE A 165 9.96 -1.45 5.54
N ALA A 166 9.33 -2.48 6.11
CA ALA A 166 8.78 -3.60 5.35
C ALA A 166 7.67 -3.16 4.37
N ASN A 167 6.79 -2.23 4.77
CA ASN A 167 5.78 -1.69 3.85
C ASN A 167 6.39 -0.86 2.72
N ASN A 168 7.38 -0.01 3.02
CA ASN A 168 8.06 0.79 2.01
C ASN A 168 8.81 -0.09 1.00
N GLU A 169 9.50 -1.13 1.46
CA GLU A 169 10.22 -2.07 0.61
C GLU A 169 9.28 -2.87 -0.29
N ARG A 170 8.18 -3.42 0.28
CA ARG A 170 7.14 -4.11 -0.51
C ARG A 170 6.53 -3.21 -1.57
N ARG A 171 6.26 -1.95 -1.24
CA ARG A 171 5.72 -0.98 -2.20
C ARG A 171 6.72 -0.61 -3.28
N ALA A 172 7.99 -0.40 -2.92
CA ALA A 172 9.05 -0.15 -3.89
C ALA A 172 9.20 -1.33 -4.85
N GLU A 173 9.14 -2.56 -4.35
CA GLU A 173 9.21 -3.77 -5.17
C GLU A 173 7.99 -3.94 -6.08
N ASP A 174 6.78 -3.67 -5.59
CA ASP A 174 5.58 -3.65 -6.44
C ASP A 174 5.72 -2.67 -7.60
N LEU A 175 6.23 -1.46 -7.34
CA LEU A 175 6.47 -0.45 -8.38
C LEU A 175 7.53 -0.93 -9.39
N ARG A 176 8.67 -1.47 -8.93
CA ARG A 176 9.71 -2.00 -9.83
C ARG A 176 9.18 -3.14 -10.70
N ARG A 177 8.50 -4.11 -10.10
CA ARG A 177 7.94 -5.26 -10.84
C ARG A 177 6.93 -4.82 -11.89
N ARG A 178 6.09 -3.82 -11.60
CA ARG A 178 5.02 -3.38 -12.51
C ARG A 178 5.50 -2.48 -13.63
N TYR A 179 6.48 -1.62 -13.38
CA TYR A 179 6.91 -0.59 -14.32
C TYR A 179 8.26 -0.91 -14.98
N GLY A 180 9.09 -1.76 -14.38
CA GLY A 180 10.42 -2.09 -14.90
C GLY A 180 11.33 -0.87 -14.99
N GLU A 181 12.24 -0.89 -15.95
CA GLU A 181 13.13 0.23 -16.26
C GLU A 181 12.48 1.19 -17.28
N VAL A 182 12.88 2.46 -17.25
CA VAL A 182 12.45 3.44 -18.27
C VAL A 182 12.92 2.95 -19.65
N PRO A 183 12.01 2.77 -20.63
CA PRO A 183 12.40 2.43 -21.98
C PRO A 183 13.38 3.48 -22.53
N PRO A 184 14.40 3.06 -23.31
CA PRO A 184 15.26 4.02 -23.98
C PRO A 184 14.41 4.94 -24.86
N PRO A 185 14.78 6.23 -25.01
CA PRO A 185 14.04 7.15 -25.85
C PRO A 185 13.90 6.53 -27.24
N ALA A 186 12.66 6.37 -27.70
CA ALA A 186 12.41 5.85 -29.03
C ALA A 186 13.17 6.74 -30.04
N ALA A 187 13.92 6.12 -30.94
CA ALA A 187 14.58 6.83 -32.02
C ALA A 187 13.54 7.74 -32.69
N PRO A 188 13.90 8.99 -33.06
CA PRO A 188 12.97 9.85 -33.78
C PRO A 188 12.40 9.03 -34.93
N ALA A 189 11.08 8.96 -35.01
CA ALA A 189 10.42 8.32 -36.14
C ALA A 189 11.12 8.82 -37.39
N PRO A 190 11.56 7.94 -38.32
CA PRO A 190 12.14 8.41 -39.56
C PRO A 190 11.17 9.45 -40.09
N LEU A 191 11.69 10.63 -40.42
CA LEU A 191 10.94 11.62 -41.18
C LEU A 191 10.43 10.85 -42.38
N VAL A 192 9.17 10.40 -42.33
CA VAL A 192 8.48 9.94 -43.51
C VAL A 192 8.51 11.20 -44.35
N ALA A 193 9.40 11.21 -45.35
CA ALA A 193 9.39 12.23 -46.35
C ALA A 193 7.93 12.29 -46.77
N VAL A 194 7.28 13.42 -46.49
CA VAL A 194 6.02 13.75 -47.13
C VAL A 194 6.42 13.99 -48.57
N GLU A 195 6.64 12.89 -49.29
CA GLU A 195 6.97 12.86 -50.68
C GLU A 195 5.66 13.22 -51.35
N ASN A 196 5.51 14.51 -51.62
CA ASN A 196 4.46 15.12 -52.40
C ASN A 196 3.10 14.43 -52.25
N ILE A 197 2.33 14.83 -51.23
CA ILE A 197 0.87 14.91 -51.43
C ILE A 197 0.71 15.94 -52.54
N GLY A 198 0.82 15.49 -53.79
CA GLY A 198 0.38 16.24 -54.95
C GLY A 198 -1.00 16.76 -54.61
N THR A 199 -1.20 18.05 -54.86
CA THR A 199 -2.47 18.76 -54.83
C THR A 199 -3.64 17.86 -55.20
N ARG A 200 -4.21 17.18 -54.20
CA ARG A 200 -5.51 16.55 -54.30
C ARG A 200 -6.50 17.66 -53.94
N PRO A 201 -7.35 18.10 -54.88
CA PRO A 201 -8.36 19.10 -54.55
C PRO A 201 -9.21 18.57 -53.39
N ALA A 202 -9.42 19.42 -52.39
CA ALA A 202 -10.13 19.08 -51.17
C ALA A 202 -11.55 18.57 -51.46
N THR A 203 -11.77 17.26 -51.35
CA THR A 203 -13.11 16.66 -51.27
C THR A 203 -13.61 16.73 -49.82
N TRP A 204 -13.81 17.95 -49.33
CA TRP A 204 -14.69 18.21 -48.19
C TRP A 204 -15.44 19.52 -48.46
N LEU A 205 -16.29 19.51 -49.48
CA LEU A 205 -17.36 20.50 -49.61
C LEU A 205 -18.50 20.04 -48.70
N THR A 206 -18.55 20.56 -47.49
CA THR A 206 -19.79 20.63 -46.72
C THR A 206 -20.79 21.42 -47.56
N ALA A 207 -21.84 20.76 -48.05
CA ALA A 207 -22.93 21.42 -48.75
C ALA A 207 -23.62 22.39 -47.76
N VAL A 208 -23.42 23.69 -47.97
CA VAL A 208 -24.24 24.72 -47.33
C VAL A 208 -25.58 24.70 -48.07
N ALA A 209 -26.65 24.39 -47.35
CA ALA A 209 -28.00 24.48 -47.90
C ALA A 209 -28.32 25.95 -48.26
N PRO A 210 -28.95 26.24 -49.42
CA PRO A 210 -29.32 27.60 -49.76
C PRO A 210 -30.46 28.12 -48.86
N PRO A 211 -30.59 29.45 -48.68
CA PRO A 211 -31.68 30.04 -47.91
C PRO A 211 -33.01 29.77 -48.59
N LEU A 212 -34.04 29.49 -47.79
CA LEU A 212 -35.43 29.44 -48.24
C LEU A 212 -35.96 30.87 -48.26
N ASP A 213 -36.38 31.34 -49.44
CA ASP A 213 -37.32 32.46 -49.59
C ASP A 213 -38.76 31.94 -49.50
#